data_AF-A0A1B6ZA53-F1
#
_entry.id   AF-A0A1B6ZA53-F1
#
_cell.length_a   1.000
_cell.length_b   1.000
_cell.length_c   1.000
_cell.angle_alpha   90.00
_cell.angle_beta   90.00
_cell.angle_gamma   90.00
#
_symmetry.space_group_name_H-M   'P 1'
#
loop_
_entity.id
_entity.type
_entity.pdbx_description
1 polymer ?
#
loop_
_entity_poly.entity_id
_entity_poly.type
_entity_poly.pdbx_seq_one_letter_code
_entity_poly.pdbx_strand_id
1 'polypeptide(L)'
;MTNQTKFEIAIARAEERAQNTDFDQDVIENDEGEFVVFDEGNGDKPQWLIDQIIYTATGKLRLEDAILKGGASRPFFHARR
;
A
#
# COMPACT_ATOMS: atom_id res chain seq x y z
N MET A 1 -5.12 -13.63 23.62
CA MET A 1 -4.56 -13.98 22.28
C MET A 1 -3.54 -12.90 21.95
N THR A 2 -2.30 -13.32 21.73
CA THR A 2 -1.08 -12.51 21.67
C THR A 2 -1.15 -11.44 20.59
N ASN A 3 -0.84 -10.17 20.91
CA ASN A 3 -0.84 -9.05 19.96
C ASN A 3 -0.07 -9.35 18.66
N GLN A 4 0.95 -10.20 18.75
CA GLN A 4 1.71 -10.71 17.61
C GLN A 4 0.82 -11.34 16.51
N THR A 5 -0.21 -12.09 16.87
CA THR A 5 -1.10 -12.74 15.88
C THR A 5 -1.99 -11.71 15.18
N LYS A 6 -2.42 -10.64 15.88
CA LYS A 6 -3.18 -9.56 15.25
C LYS A 6 -2.31 -8.74 14.29
N PHE A 7 -1.05 -8.51 14.67
CA PHE A 7 -0.07 -7.83 13.83
C PHE A 7 0.21 -8.63 12.53
N GLU A 8 0.44 -9.93 12.63
CA GLU A 8 0.65 -10.81 11.47
C GLU A 8 -0.55 -10.80 10.50
N ILE A 9 -1.79 -10.80 11.03
CA ILE A 9 -3.00 -10.67 10.21
C ILE A 9 -3.07 -9.32 9.51
N ALA A 10 -2.69 -8.23 10.20
CA ALA A 10 -2.67 -6.89 9.62
C ALA A 10 -1.61 -6.77 8.50
N ILE A 11 -0.41 -7.33 8.71
CA ILE A 11 0.62 -7.41 7.67
C ILE A 11 0.10 -8.19 6.46
N ALA A 12 -0.46 -9.38 6.66
CA ALA A 12 -0.95 -10.19 5.55
C ALA A 12 -2.02 -9.46 4.71
N ARG A 13 -2.90 -8.70 5.37
CA ARG A 13 -3.90 -7.86 4.68
C ARG A 13 -3.28 -6.67 3.95
N ALA A 14 -2.28 -6.02 4.55
CA ALA A 14 -1.55 -4.93 3.90
C ALA A 14 -0.82 -5.43 2.65
N GLU A 15 -0.15 -6.58 2.73
CA GLU A 15 0.53 -7.19 1.59
C GLU A 15 -0.45 -7.65 0.49
N GLU A 16 -1.60 -8.23 0.84
CA GLU A 16 -2.64 -8.63 -0.13
C GLU A 16 -3.20 -7.40 -0.89
N ARG A 17 -3.43 -6.30 -0.17
CA ARG A 17 -3.87 -5.04 -0.79
C ARG A 17 -2.79 -4.45 -1.67
N ALA A 18 -1.55 -4.39 -1.18
CA ALA A 18 -0.41 -3.84 -1.91
C ALA A 18 -0.11 -4.59 -3.21
N GLN A 19 -0.46 -5.89 -3.32
CA GLN A 19 -0.36 -6.63 -4.58
C GLN A 19 -1.30 -6.13 -5.68
N ASN A 20 -2.37 -5.41 -5.32
CA ASN A 20 -3.41 -4.99 -6.25
C ASN A 20 -3.41 -3.48 -6.50
N THR A 21 -2.42 -2.75 -5.99
CA THR A 21 -2.32 -1.30 -6.11
C THR A 21 -0.86 -0.84 -6.29
N ASP A 22 -0.67 0.30 -6.95
CA ASP A 22 0.60 1.01 -6.99
C ASP A 22 0.91 1.76 -5.67
N PHE A 23 -0.09 1.88 -4.79
CA PHE A 23 0.02 2.62 -3.53
C PHE A 23 0.50 1.75 -2.37
N ASP A 24 1.39 2.31 -1.56
CA ASP A 24 1.87 1.66 -0.35
C ASP A 24 0.73 1.52 0.67
N GLN A 25 0.81 0.44 1.46
CA GLN A 25 -0.16 0.11 2.50
C GLN A 25 0.53 0.18 3.87
N ASP A 26 0.14 1.16 4.68
CA ASP A 26 0.68 1.37 6.00
C ASP A 26 -0.13 0.63 7.05
N VAL A 27 0.55 0.04 8.03
CA VAL A 27 -0.04 -0.55 9.21
C VAL A 27 0.31 0.34 10.39
N ILE A 28 -0.71 0.76 11.12
CA ILE A 28 -0.56 1.46 12.39
C ILE A 28 -1.05 0.58 13.53
N GLU A 29 -0.51 0.79 14.73
CA GLU A 29 -1.08 0.30 15.98
C GLU A 29 -1.72 1.47 16.72
N ASN A 30 -2.99 1.34 17.12
CA ASN A 30 -3.66 2.35 17.93
C ASN A 30 -3.37 2.16 19.43
N ASP A 31 -3.76 3.13 20.25
CA ASP A 31 -3.59 3.10 21.71
C ASP A 31 -4.33 1.92 22.39
N GLU A 32 -5.26 1.27 21.69
CA GLU A 32 -6.02 0.11 22.16
C GLU A 32 -5.37 -1.24 21.78
N GLY A 33 -4.22 -1.22 21.09
CA GLY A 33 -3.52 -2.43 20.62
C GLY A 33 -4.22 -3.12 19.44
N GLU A 34 -4.95 -2.35 18.64
CA GLU A 34 -5.54 -2.77 17.37
C GLU A 34 -4.69 -2.28 16.20
N PHE A 35 -4.69 -3.08 15.13
CA PHE A 35 -3.90 -2.81 13.94
C PHE A 35 -4.81 -2.40 12.79
N VAL A 36 -4.53 -1.25 12.20
CA VAL A 36 -5.32 -0.69 11.10
C VAL A 36 -4.44 -0.51 9.87
N VAL A 37 -4.96 -0.92 8.72
CA VAL A 37 -4.27 -0.79 7.42
C VAL A 37 -4.81 0.42 6.68
N PHE A 38 -3.92 1.36 6.34
CA PHE A 38 -4.20 2.57 5.60
C PHE A 38 -3.56 2.53 4.21
N ASP A 39 -4.37 2.83 3.19
CA ASP A 39 -3.90 2.99 1.81
C ASP A 39 -3.37 4.43 1.61
N GLU A 40 -2.16 4.62 1.10
CA GLU A 40 -1.64 5.95 0.74
C GLU A 40 -2.42 6.63 -0.41
N GLY A 41 -3.09 5.86 -1.26
CA GLY A 41 -3.94 6.36 -2.33
C GLY A 41 -5.25 7.00 -1.87
N ASN A 42 -5.60 6.90 -0.57
CA ASN A 42 -6.84 7.46 -0.02
C ASN A 42 -6.71 8.93 0.47
N GLY A 43 -5.60 9.60 0.14
CA GLY A 43 -5.34 11.01 0.46
C GLY A 43 -4.29 11.22 1.55
N ASP A 44 -4.01 12.50 1.84
CA ASP A 44 -2.96 12.89 2.78
C ASP A 44 -3.22 12.38 4.21
N LYS A 45 -2.20 11.72 4.77
CA LYS A 45 -2.22 11.32 6.19
C LYS A 45 -1.74 12.49 7.05
N PRO A 46 -2.42 12.79 8.16
CA PRO A 46 -1.91 13.77 9.10
C PRO A 46 -0.63 13.27 9.77
N GLN A 47 0.29 14.18 10.10
CA GLN A 47 1.63 13.85 10.62
C GLN A 47 1.60 12.86 11.81
N TRP A 48 0.65 13.04 12.73
CA TRP A 48 0.50 12.17 13.90
C TRP A 48 0.16 10.71 13.55
N LEU A 49 -0.43 10.47 12.38
CA LEU A 49 -0.74 9.12 11.87
C LEU A 49 0.50 8.49 11.24
N ILE A 50 1.34 9.29 10.57
CA ILE A 50 2.61 8.86 9.97
C ILE A 50 3.57 8.39 11.06
N ASP A 51 3.63 9.11 12.18
CA ASP A 51 4.50 8.77 13.31
C ASP A 51 4.08 7.45 14.02
N GLN A 52 2.86 6.94 13.75
CA GLN A 52 2.31 5.68 14.29
C GLN A 52 2.48 4.48 13.34
N ILE A 53 3.10 4.68 12.18
CA ILE A 53 3.31 3.59 11.22
C ILE A 53 4.38 2.64 11.78
N ILE A 54 3.99 1.37 11.93
CA ILE A 54 4.86 0.31 12.44
C ILE A 54 5.33 -0.63 11.32
N TYR A 55 4.65 -0.63 10.18
CA TYR A 55 5.00 -1.42 9.01
C TYR A 55 4.38 -0.82 7.75
N THR A 56 5.11 -0.84 6.63
CA THR A 56 4.61 -0.42 5.32
C THR A 56 4.83 -1.56 4.32
N ALA A 57 3.75 -2.03 3.72
CA ALA A 57 3.81 -2.94 2.57
C ALA A 57 3.88 -2.10 1.29
N THR A 58 5.01 -2.20 0.58
CA THR A 58 5.22 -1.53 -0.69
C THR A 58 4.22 -2.03 -1.73
N GLY A 59 3.57 -1.10 -2.45
CA GLY A 59 2.75 -1.38 -3.62
C GLY A 59 3.54 -2.19 -4.64
N LYS A 60 3.06 -3.39 -4.97
CA LYS A 60 3.71 -4.34 -5.87
C LYS A 60 2.97 -4.47 -7.18
N LEU A 61 2.31 -3.41 -7.66
CA LEU A 61 1.95 -3.37 -9.07
C LEU A 61 3.24 -3.34 -9.89
N ARG A 62 3.78 -4.53 -10.15
CA ARG A 62 4.95 -4.67 -10.99
C ARG A 62 4.55 -4.14 -12.36
N LEU A 63 5.41 -3.32 -12.94
CA LEU A 63 5.25 -2.78 -14.30
C LEU A 63 4.91 -3.88 -15.32
N GLU A 64 5.34 -5.13 -15.10
CA GLU A 64 5.00 -6.30 -15.92
C GLU A 64 3.52 -6.74 -15.82
N ASP A 65 2.86 -6.60 -14.68
CA ASP A 65 1.43 -6.94 -14.50
C ASP A 65 0.50 -5.83 -15.04
N ALA A 66 0.95 -4.58 -15.00
CA ALA A 66 0.27 -3.45 -15.63
C ALA A 66 0.20 -3.60 -17.16
N ILE A 67 1.24 -4.17 -17.77
CA ILE A 67 1.29 -4.46 -19.22
C ILE A 67 0.35 -5.62 -19.60
N LEU A 68 0.12 -6.59 -18.70
CA LEU A 68 -0.74 -7.74 -18.96
C LEU A 68 -2.23 -7.46 -18.73
N LYS A 69 -2.60 -6.59 -17.79
CA LYS A 69 -3.99 -6.16 -17.57
C LYS A 69 -4.39 -4.91 -18.36
N GLY A 70 -3.44 -4.08 -18.77
CA GLY A 70 -3.64 -2.89 -19.57
C GLY A 70 -3.14 -3.09 -21.00
N GLY A 71 -3.93 -3.77 -21.83
CA GLY A 71 -3.75 -3.72 -23.28
C GLY A 71 -4.01 -2.32 -23.82
N ALA A 72 -3.06 -1.40 -23.65
CA ALA A 72 -2.83 -0.19 -24.46
C ALA A 72 -1.88 0.79 -23.73
N SER A 73 -0.57 0.58 -23.83
CA SER A 73 0.39 1.69 -23.77
C SER A 73 0.88 1.98 -25.18
N ARG A 74 0.07 2.79 -25.87
CA ARG A 74 0.48 3.57 -27.04
C ARG A 74 1.78 4.33 -26.71
N PRO A 75 2.74 4.42 -27.63
CA PRO A 75 3.84 5.36 -27.47
C PRO A 75 3.30 6.78 -27.73
N PHE A 76 2.96 7.52 -26.67
CA PHE A 76 2.90 8.98 -26.74
C PHE A 76 4.32 9.54 -26.54
N PHE A 77 5.15 9.39 -27.58
CA PHE A 77 6.25 10.33 -27.79
C PHE A 77 5.73 11.42 -28.72
N HIS A 78 5.32 12.55 -28.14
CA HIS A 78 5.22 13.80 -28.89
C HIS A 78 6.54 14.57 -28.74
N ALA A 79 7.07 14.94 -29.89
CA ALA A 79 8.38 15.50 -30.17
C ALA A 79 8.78 16.74 -29.35
N ARG A 80 10.10 16.93 -29.23
CA ARG A 80 10.70 18.24 -29.49
C ARG A 80 11.74 18.10 -30.60
N ARG A 81 11.75 19.12 -31.45
CA ARG A 81 12.44 19.28 -32.74
C ARG A 81 13.91 18.89 -32.75
#